data_AF-A0A662IV16-F1
#
_entry.id   AF-A0A662IV16-F1
#
_cell.length_a   1.000
_cell.length_b   1.000
_cell.length_c   1.000
_cell.angle_alpha   90.00
_cell.angle_beta   90.00
_cell.angle_gamma   90.00
#
_symmetry.space_group_name_H-M   'P 1'
#
loop_
_entity.id
_entity.type
_entity.pdbx_description
1 polymer ?
#
loop_
_entity_poly.entity_id
_entity_poly.type
_entity_poly.pdbx_seq_one_letter_code
_entity_poly.pdbx_strand_id
1 'polypeptide(L)' 'MAKIYRDEDIDEGLIKGSTIAVIGYGSQGRAQSLNLRD' A
#
# COMPACT_ATOMS: atom_id res chain seq x y z
N MET A 1 -25.74 -1.87 -3.10
CA MET A 1 -24.48 -1.93 -3.87
C MET A 1 -23.35 -1.47 -2.96
N ALA A 2 -22.18 -2.13 -3.01
CA ALA A 2 -21.02 -1.67 -2.25
C ALA A 2 -20.35 -0.48 -2.95
N LYS A 3 -19.78 0.46 -2.18
CA LYS A 3 -18.94 1.53 -2.73
C LYS A 3 -17.64 0.92 -3.27
N ILE A 4 -17.26 1.30 -4.49
CA ILE A 4 -15.97 0.94 -5.10
C ILE A 4 -15.07 2.16 -4.99
N TYR A 5 -13.91 2.01 -4.37
CA TYR A 5 -12.93 3.08 -4.20
C TYR A 5 -11.94 3.09 -5.37
N ARG A 6 -11.54 4.30 -5.79
CA ARG A 6 -10.52 4.56 -6.80
C ARG A 6 -9.46 5.50 -6.23
N ASP A 7 -8.39 5.73 -6.99
CA ASP A 7 -7.25 6.55 -6.54
C ASP A 7 -7.69 7.97 -6.12
N GLU A 8 -8.71 8.54 -6.78
CA GLU A 8 -9.30 9.83 -6.43
C GLU A 8 -10.03 9.87 -5.07
N ASP A 9 -10.38 8.70 -4.50
CA ASP A 9 -11.00 8.60 -3.17
C ASP A 9 -9.97 8.50 -2.03
N ILE A 10 -8.66 8.41 -2.32
CA ILE A 10 -7.61 8.06 -1.35
C ILE A 10 -6.67 9.24 -1.09
N ASP A 11 -6.38 9.50 0.18
CA ASP A 11 -5.31 10.42 0.59
C ASP A 11 -4.00 9.66 0.81
N GLU A 12 -3.09 9.75 -0.16
CA GLU A 12 -1.75 9.15 -0.11
C GLU A 12 -0.87 9.74 1.01
N GLY A 13 -1.18 10.95 1.48
CA GLY A 13 -0.43 11.64 2.51
C GLY A 13 -0.46 10.94 3.86
N LEU A 14 -1.45 10.08 4.12
CA LEU A 14 -1.66 9.41 5.41
C LEU A 14 -0.49 8.52 5.83
N ILE A 15 0.22 7.92 4.87
CA ILE A 15 1.33 6.99 5.13
C ILE A 15 2.69 7.55 4.68
N LYS A 16 2.71 8.72 4.05
CA LYS A 16 3.94 9.30 3.50
C LYS A 16 4.96 9.59 4.62
N GLY A 17 6.18 9.09 4.45
CA GLY A 17 7.25 9.23 5.44
C GLY A 17 7.14 8.30 6.66
N SER A 18 6.10 7.47 6.73
CA SER A 18 6.01 6.43 7.77
C SER A 18 6.96 5.28 7.47
N THR A 19 7.57 4.71 8.52
CA THR A 19 8.29 3.44 8.41
C THR A 19 7.30 2.29 8.34
N ILE A 20 7.28 1.56 7.21
CA ILE A 20 6.39 0.40 7.00
C ILE A 20 7.21 -0.89 7.14
N ALA A 21 6.86 -1.73 8.11
CA ALA A 21 7.46 -3.05 8.29
C ALA A 21 6.67 -4.11 7.52
N VAL A 22 7.32 -4.78 6.56
CA VAL A 22 6.76 -5.93 5.84
C VAL A 22 7.26 -7.22 6.49
N ILE A 23 6.36 -7.96 7.15
CA ILE A 23 6.71 -9.21 7.84
C ILE A 23 6.38 -10.40 6.95
N GLY A 24 7.43 -11.04 6.43
CA GLY A 24 7.34 -12.13 5.46
C GLY A 24 7.57 -11.66 4.03
N TYR A 25 8.36 -12.41 3.26
CA TYR A 25 8.80 -12.03 1.91
C TYR A 25 8.52 -13.11 0.85
N GLY A 26 7.33 -13.71 0.94
CA GLY A 26 6.79 -14.57 -0.12
C GLY A 26 6.27 -13.75 -1.31
N SER A 27 5.41 -14.34 -2.13
CA SER A 27 4.85 -13.69 -3.33
C SER A 27 4.19 -12.33 -3.04
N GLN A 28 3.29 -12.25 -2.04
CA GLN A 28 2.58 -11.02 -1.68
C GLN A 28 3.51 -9.99 -1.02
N GLY A 29 4.33 -10.42 -0.05
CA GLY A 29 5.26 -9.52 0.64
C GLY A 29 6.26 -8.87 -0.30
N ARG A 30 6.76 -9.63 -1.29
CA ARG A 30 7.63 -9.09 -2.35
C ARG A 30 6.90 -8.07 -3.21
N ALA A 31 5.70 -8.37 -3.72
CA ALA A 31 4.97 -7.45 -4.58
C ALA A 31 4.57 -6.16 -3.84
N GLN A 32 4.03 -6.29 -2.63
CA GLN A 32 3.59 -5.15 -1.83
C GLN A 32 4.76 -4.25 -1.42
N SER A 33 5.90 -4.83 -0.99
CA SER A 33 7.08 -4.04 -0.60
C SER A 33 7.70 -3.27 -1.77
N LEU A 34 7.72 -3.83 -2.97
CA LEU A 34 8.22 -3.15 -4.16
C LEU A 34 7.26 -2.02 -4.57
N ASN A 35 5.95 -2.30 -4.62
CA ASN A 35 4.95 -1.30 -4.99
C ASN A 35 4.82 -0.15 -3.98
N LEU A 36 5.06 -0.40 -2.68
CA LEU A 36 5.03 0.64 -1.64
C LEU A 36 6.30 1.50 -1.60
N ARG A 37 7.40 0.99 -2.16
CA ARG A 37 8.70 1.69 -2.18
C ARG A 37 8.78 2.66 -3.37
N ASP A 38 8.24 2.24 -4.51
CA ASP A 38 8.22 3.01 -5.75
C ASP A 38 7.24 4.19 -5.66
#